data_AF-A0A6J4SXN9-F1
#
_entry.id   AF-A0A6J4SXN9-F1
#
_cell.length_a   1.000
_cell.length_b   1.000
_cell.length_c   1.000
_cell.angle_alpha   90.00
_cell.angle_beta   90.00
_cell.angle_gamma   90.00
#
_symmetry.space_group_name_H-M   'P 1'
#
loop_
_entity.id
_entity.type
_entity.pdbx_description
1 polymer ?
#
loop_
_entity_poly.entity_id
_entity_poly.type
_entity_poly.pdbx_seq_one_letter_code
_entity_poly.pdbx_strand_id
1 'polypeptide(L)'
;MLATVADGDVIIEHPNRDKPESHTARALVVGLLLVSAAVLAVATAGGWSKIQGAKPLHVAYVLIYLLLAFYIARWRSGLLPVAASFAIILLIFCAISGPQWFSRDKPGLEDPLLDESVVGVLTLLLVPLQVLLIAVAARGFSQKWSVEVEQRRDGLQPYVAQSR
;
A
#
# COMPACT_ATOMS: atom_id res chain seq x y z
N MET A 1 2.92 -49.51 -20.42
CA MET A 1 1.80 -48.64 -20.82
C MET A 1 1.89 -47.38 -19.96
N LEU A 2 2.52 -46.33 -20.46
CA LEU A 2 2.65 -45.05 -19.77
C LEU A 2 1.27 -44.37 -19.78
N ALA A 3 0.64 -44.27 -18.62
CA ALA A 3 -0.54 -43.43 -18.48
C ALA A 3 -0.10 -41.96 -18.60
N THR A 4 -0.43 -41.33 -19.72
CA THR A 4 -0.33 -39.89 -19.89
C THR A 4 -1.27 -39.24 -18.88
N VAL A 5 -0.70 -38.59 -17.87
CA VAL A 5 -1.44 -37.74 -16.92
C VAL A 5 -2.14 -36.67 -17.75
N ALA A 6 -3.48 -36.71 -17.78
CA ALA A 6 -4.27 -35.68 -18.42
C ALA A 6 -4.03 -34.37 -17.65
N ASP A 7 -3.41 -33.41 -18.33
CA ASP A 7 -2.99 -32.08 -17.86
C ASP A 7 -4.17 -31.14 -17.50
N GLY A 8 -5.36 -31.68 -17.27
CA GLY A 8 -6.63 -30.95 -17.24
C GLY A 8 -7.28 -30.78 -15.87
N ASP A 9 -6.65 -31.26 -14.80
CA ASP A 9 -7.37 -31.52 -13.54
C ASP A 9 -6.74 -30.91 -12.27
N VAL A 10 -5.82 -29.96 -12.43
CA VAL A 10 -5.23 -29.21 -11.30
C VAL A 10 -5.82 -27.80 -11.28
N ILE A 11 -6.53 -27.45 -10.21
CA ILE A 11 -7.09 -26.12 -9.96
C ILE A 11 -6.17 -25.39 -8.97
N ILE A 12 -5.68 -24.21 -9.35
CA ILE A 12 -4.91 -23.33 -8.47
C ILE A 12 -5.90 -22.46 -7.70
N GLU A 13 -6.02 -22.70 -6.38
CA GLU A 13 -6.87 -21.92 -5.48
C GLU A 13 -6.01 -21.04 -4.57
N HIS A 14 -6.48 -19.82 -4.29
CA HIS A 14 -5.87 -18.91 -3.31
C HIS A 14 -6.76 -18.78 -2.07
N PRO A 15 -6.83 -19.80 -1.19
CA PRO A 15 -7.83 -19.91 -0.13
C PRO A 15 -7.80 -18.76 0.90
N ASN A 16 -6.67 -18.04 0.99
CA ASN A 16 -6.54 -16.88 1.87
C ASN A 16 -7.14 -15.60 1.29
N ARG A 17 -7.46 -15.54 0.00
CA ARG A 17 -8.06 -14.35 -0.63
C ARG A 17 -9.54 -14.25 -0.35
N ASP A 18 -10.25 -15.36 -0.18
CA ASP A 18 -11.70 -15.38 0.04
C ASP A 18 -12.11 -15.04 1.49
N LYS A 19 -11.13 -14.88 2.38
CA LYS A 19 -11.36 -14.54 3.78
C LYS A 19 -11.81 -13.08 3.92
N PRO A 20 -12.88 -12.79 4.69
CA PRO A 20 -13.33 -11.42 4.96
C PRO A 20 -12.23 -10.51 5.54
N GLU A 21 -11.35 -11.07 6.37
CA GLU A 21 -10.23 -10.36 6.98
C GLU A 21 -9.19 -9.91 5.95
N SER A 22 -8.98 -10.71 4.90
CA SER A 22 -8.06 -10.40 3.79
C SER A 22 -8.62 -9.30 2.90
N HIS A 23 -9.92 -9.35 2.61
CA HIS A 23 -10.60 -8.27 1.89
C HIS A 23 -10.54 -6.96 2.67
N THR A 24 -10.77 -7.01 3.98
CA THR A 24 -10.71 -5.84 4.86
C THR A 24 -9.31 -5.25 4.93
N ALA A 25 -8.29 -6.06 5.18
CA ALA A 25 -6.90 -5.60 5.23
C ALA A 25 -6.47 -5.00 3.89
N ARG A 26 -6.82 -5.62 2.76
CA ARG A 26 -6.55 -5.08 1.42
C ARG A 26 -7.24 -3.73 1.21
N ALA A 27 -8.52 -3.61 1.57
CA ALA A 27 -9.26 -2.34 1.44
C ALA A 27 -8.62 -1.22 2.27
N LEU A 28 -8.20 -1.53 3.50
CA LEU A 28 -7.51 -0.58 4.37
C LEU A 28 -6.16 -0.13 3.80
N VAL A 29 -5.32 -1.06 3.30
CA VAL A 29 -4.03 -0.70 2.67
C VAL A 29 -4.26 0.20 1.46
N VAL A 30 -5.18 -0.17 0.57
CA VAL A 30 -5.50 0.61 -0.63
C VAL A 30 -6.03 1.99 -0.24
N GLY A 31 -6.95 2.07 0.71
CA GLY A 31 -7.49 3.34 1.20
C GLY A 31 -6.40 4.24 1.79
N LEU A 32 -5.52 3.70 2.63
CA LEU A 32 -4.43 4.45 3.25
C LEU A 32 -3.41 4.96 2.23
N LEU A 33 -3.09 4.16 1.19
CA LEU A 33 -2.23 4.61 0.09
C LEU A 33 -2.86 5.77 -0.69
N LEU A 34 -4.15 5.67 -1.02
CA LEU A 34 -4.88 6.71 -1.76
C LEU A 34 -5.01 8.00 -0.95
N VAL A 35 -5.37 7.91 0.33
CA VAL A 35 -5.46 9.07 1.23
C VAL A 35 -4.09 9.72 1.40
N SER A 36 -3.03 8.93 1.61
CA SER A 36 -1.67 9.46 1.71
C SER A 36 -1.22 10.15 0.43
N ALA A 37 -1.51 9.57 -0.74
CA ALA A 37 -1.20 10.18 -2.04
C ALA A 37 -1.95 11.49 -2.25
N ALA A 38 -3.24 11.54 -1.88
CA ALA A 38 -4.05 12.75 -1.96
C ALA A 38 -3.53 13.85 -1.04
N VAL A 39 -3.26 13.53 0.23
CA VAL A 39 -2.71 14.49 1.20
C VAL A 39 -1.35 15.02 0.74
N LEU A 40 -0.46 14.14 0.27
CA LEU A 40 0.84 14.55 -0.25
C LEU A 40 0.71 15.43 -1.51
N ALA A 41 -0.22 15.11 -2.42
CA ALA A 41 -0.47 15.91 -3.61
C ALA A 41 -0.99 17.32 -3.25
N VAL A 42 -1.95 17.43 -2.31
CA VAL A 42 -2.46 18.71 -1.82
C VAL A 42 -1.36 19.53 -1.14
N ALA A 43 -0.58 18.92 -0.25
CA ALA A 43 0.55 19.59 0.40
C ALA A 43 1.62 20.07 -0.61
N THR A 44 1.88 19.27 -1.65
CA THR A 44 2.84 19.59 -2.71
C THR A 44 2.35 20.74 -3.60
N ALA A 45 1.07 20.72 -3.97
CA ALA A 45 0.45 21.79 -4.74
C ALA A 45 0.40 23.10 -3.92
N GLY A 46 0.02 23.02 -2.65
CA GLY A 46 -0.02 24.16 -1.73
C GLY A 46 1.35 24.80 -1.51
N GLY A 47 2.38 23.99 -1.25
CA GLY A 47 3.76 24.45 -1.03
C GLY A 47 4.59 24.70 -2.29
N TRP A 48 4.01 24.59 -3.50
CA TRP A 48 4.76 24.45 -4.75
C TRP A 48 5.82 25.54 -4.99
N SER A 49 5.50 26.81 -4.72
CA SER A 49 6.42 27.93 -4.91
C SER A 49 7.63 27.88 -3.97
N LYS A 50 7.49 27.26 -2.79
CA LYS A 50 8.51 27.21 -1.73
C LYS A 50 9.30 25.92 -1.68
N ILE A 51 8.84 24.86 -2.36
CA ILE A 51 9.58 23.59 -2.46
C ILE A 51 10.76 23.76 -3.43
N GLN A 52 11.98 23.67 -2.91
CA GLN A 52 13.22 23.67 -3.69
C GLN A 52 13.78 22.25 -3.80
N GLY A 53 14.14 21.83 -5.02
CA GLY A 53 14.81 20.54 -5.29
C GLY A 53 13.95 19.27 -5.15
N ALA A 54 12.92 19.26 -4.29
CA ALA A 54 12.15 18.06 -3.96
C ALA A 54 10.85 17.85 -4.78
N LYS A 55 10.49 18.75 -5.68
CA LYS A 55 9.25 18.65 -6.50
C LYS A 55 9.15 17.33 -7.26
N PRO A 56 10.19 16.87 -7.99
CA PRO A 56 10.10 15.60 -8.72
C PRO A 56 9.94 14.40 -7.79
N LEU A 57 10.56 14.45 -6.60
CA LEU A 57 10.46 13.40 -5.60
C LEU A 57 9.03 13.27 -5.06
N HIS A 58 8.36 14.40 -4.77
CA HIS A 58 6.98 14.39 -4.30
C HIS A 58 6.03 13.81 -5.36
N VAL A 59 6.17 14.24 -6.62
CA VAL A 59 5.37 13.70 -7.73
C VAL A 59 5.62 12.20 -7.91
N ALA A 60 6.88 11.76 -7.83
CA ALA A 60 7.22 10.34 -7.90
C ALA A 60 6.56 9.54 -6.76
N TYR A 61 6.58 10.06 -5.53
CA TYR A 61 5.92 9.41 -4.39
C TYR A 61 4.41 9.24 -4.59
N VAL A 62 3.74 10.29 -5.08
CA VAL A 62 2.30 10.23 -5.41
C VAL A 62 2.05 9.13 -6.44
N LEU A 63 2.79 9.12 -7.55
CA LEU A 63 2.64 8.11 -8.60
C LEU A 63 2.92 6.70 -8.09
N ILE A 64 3.96 6.50 -7.28
CA ILE A 64 4.30 5.21 -6.68
C ILE A 64 3.15 4.73 -5.78
N TYR A 65 2.57 5.60 -4.95
CA TYR A 65 1.48 5.21 -4.05
C TYR A 65 0.22 4.82 -4.85
N LEU A 66 -0.09 5.55 -5.92
CA LEU A 66 -1.20 5.21 -6.82
C LEU A 66 -0.98 3.87 -7.52
N LEU A 67 0.24 3.61 -8.02
CA LEU A 67 0.60 2.34 -8.63
C LEU A 67 0.51 1.18 -7.64
N LEU A 68 1.06 1.34 -6.44
CA LEU A 68 0.96 0.34 -5.37
C LEU A 68 -0.50 0.06 -5.02
N ALA A 69 -1.34 1.10 -4.87
CA ALA A 69 -2.76 0.96 -4.60
C ALA A 69 -3.46 0.15 -5.70
N PHE A 70 -3.18 0.48 -6.97
CA PHE A 70 -3.75 -0.20 -8.14
C PHE A 70 -3.38 -1.69 -8.21
N TYR A 71 -2.12 -2.04 -7.92
CA TYR A 71 -1.65 -3.42 -7.97
C TYR A 71 -2.07 -4.23 -6.74
N ILE A 72 -2.04 -3.65 -5.54
CA ILE A 72 -2.51 -4.30 -4.31
C ILE A 72 -4.02 -4.56 -4.38
N ALA A 73 -4.80 -3.63 -4.95
CA ALA A 73 -6.21 -3.87 -5.25
C ALA A 73 -6.42 -5.11 -6.15
N ARG A 74 -5.47 -5.42 -7.03
CA ARG A 74 -5.41 -6.62 -7.88
C ARG A 74 -4.70 -7.82 -7.24
N TRP A 75 -4.69 -7.89 -5.91
CA TRP A 75 -4.15 -9.03 -5.15
C TRP A 75 -2.64 -9.28 -5.34
N ARG A 76 -1.84 -8.26 -5.70
CA ARG A 76 -0.38 -8.37 -5.74
C ARG A 76 0.23 -8.28 -4.34
N SER A 77 0.26 -9.41 -3.63
CA SER A 77 0.69 -9.51 -2.23
C SER A 77 2.15 -9.16 -1.97
N GLY A 78 3.05 -9.41 -2.94
CA GLY A 78 4.48 -9.05 -2.84
C GLY A 78 4.75 -7.55 -2.71
N LEU A 79 3.76 -6.70 -3.01
CA LEU A 79 3.89 -5.25 -2.90
C LEU A 79 3.52 -4.69 -1.53
N LEU A 80 2.94 -5.50 -0.62
CA LEU A 80 2.68 -5.08 0.76
C LEU A 80 3.95 -4.66 1.53
N PRO A 81 5.04 -5.46 1.56
CA PRO A 81 6.27 -5.03 2.20
C PRO A 81 6.92 -3.85 1.48
N VAL A 82 6.79 -3.75 0.16
CA VAL A 82 7.27 -2.60 -0.61
C VAL A 82 6.53 -1.31 -0.20
N ALA A 83 5.21 -1.37 -0.07
CA ALA A 83 4.41 -0.25 0.41
C ALA A 83 4.80 0.19 1.82
N ALA A 84 5.04 -0.78 2.73
CA ALA A 84 5.53 -0.47 4.07
C ALA A 84 6.90 0.23 4.06
N SER A 85 7.84 -0.20 3.21
CA SER A 85 9.16 0.45 3.09
C SER A 85 9.05 1.90 2.61
N PHE A 86 8.23 2.17 1.59
CA PHE A 86 8.00 3.54 1.13
C PHE A 86 7.25 4.39 2.18
N ALA A 87 6.36 3.78 2.97
CA ALA A 87 5.68 4.45 4.07
C ALA A 87 6.68 4.86 5.17
N ILE A 88 7.66 4.01 5.51
CA ILE A 88 8.71 4.34 6.48
C ILE A 88 9.54 5.54 6.01
N ILE A 89 9.98 5.55 4.74
CA ILE A 89 10.79 6.65 4.22
C ILE A 89 9.99 7.96 4.23
N LEU A 90 8.74 7.93 3.75
CA LEU A 90 7.88 9.12 3.75
C LEU A 90 7.59 9.61 5.18
N LEU A 91 7.33 8.68 6.11
CA LEU A 91 7.13 8.99 7.54
C LEU A 91 8.30 9.79 8.10
N ILE A 92 9.54 9.34 7.85
CA ILE A 92 10.75 10.00 8.34
C ILE A 92 10.85 11.42 7.78
N PHE A 93 10.65 11.60 6.47
CA PHE A 93 10.70 12.92 5.86
C PHE A 93 9.62 13.85 6.38
N CYS A 94 8.39 13.35 6.56
CA CYS A 94 7.29 14.14 7.12
C CYS A 94 7.53 14.51 8.57
N ALA A 95 8.07 13.61 9.39
CA ALA A 95 8.37 13.86 10.80
C ALA A 95 9.43 14.95 10.98
N ILE A 96 10.44 14.99 10.11
CA ILE A 96 11.51 16.00 10.16
C ILE A 96 11.05 17.32 9.51
N SER A 97 10.41 17.24 8.35
CA SER A 97 10.04 18.44 7.56
C SER A 97 8.78 19.13 8.05
N GLY A 98 7.83 18.41 8.65
CA GLY A 98 6.55 18.96 9.11
C GLY A 98 6.70 20.16 10.06
N PRO A 99 7.49 20.04 11.15
CA PRO A 99 7.73 21.16 12.07
C PRO A 99 8.38 22.39 11.41
N GLN A 100 9.19 22.18 10.36
CA GLN A 100 9.91 23.26 9.68
C GLN A 100 9.00 24.19 8.87
N TRP A 101 7.77 23.76 8.53
CA TRP A 101 6.79 24.63 7.88
C TRP A 101 6.27 25.72 8.81
N PHE A 102 6.05 25.42 10.10
CA PHE A 102 5.59 26.40 11.07
C PHE A 102 6.63 27.48 11.35
N SER A 103 7.93 27.17 11.19
CA SER A 103 9.01 28.15 11.33
C SER A 103 9.07 29.18 10.20
N ARG A 104 8.32 28.95 9.10
CA ARG A 104 8.25 29.84 7.93
C ARG A 104 7.12 30.85 8.02
N ASP A 105 6.14 30.65 8.90
CA ASP A 105 5.05 31.57 9.16
C ASP A 105 5.60 32.84 9.85
N LYS A 106 6.06 33.80 9.03
CA LYS A 106 6.69 35.04 9.47
C LYS A 106 6.20 36.21 8.63
N PRO A 107 5.87 37.35 9.26
CA PRO A 107 5.47 38.54 8.52
C PRO A 107 6.60 39.01 7.58
N GLY A 108 6.26 39.27 6.32
CA GLY A 108 7.19 39.79 5.31
C GLY A 108 7.75 38.78 4.31
N LEU A 109 7.28 37.53 4.32
CA LEU A 109 7.54 36.53 3.26
C LEU A 109 6.35 36.47 2.30
N GLU A 110 6.59 36.18 1.01
CA GLU A 110 5.50 35.82 0.10
C GLU A 110 4.91 34.47 0.52
N ASP A 111 3.60 34.39 0.69
CA ASP A 111 2.94 33.15 1.09
C ASP A 111 2.87 32.14 -0.08
N PRO A 112 2.86 30.82 0.19
CA PRO A 112 2.52 29.80 -0.79
C PRO A 112 1.04 29.87 -1.18
N LEU A 113 0.59 28.97 -2.08
CA LEU A 113 -0.84 28.87 -2.42
C LEU A 113 -1.71 28.49 -1.21
N LEU A 114 -1.15 27.70 -0.30
CA LEU A 114 -1.73 27.41 1.01
C LEU A 114 -0.79 27.97 2.08
N ASP A 115 -1.35 28.53 3.15
CA ASP A 115 -0.62 29.00 4.32
C ASP A 115 0.39 27.94 4.81
N GLU A 116 1.58 28.36 5.23
CA GLU A 116 2.63 27.41 5.64
C GLU A 116 2.19 26.53 6.80
N SER A 117 1.37 27.06 7.72
CA SER A 117 0.79 26.30 8.82
C SER A 117 -0.10 25.16 8.32
N VAL A 118 -0.91 25.38 7.28
CA VAL A 118 -1.75 24.36 6.65
C VAL A 118 -0.90 23.29 5.99
N VAL A 119 0.14 23.67 5.22
CA VAL A 119 1.08 22.73 4.61
C VAL A 119 1.82 21.91 5.68
N GLY A 120 2.19 22.54 6.79
CA GLY A 120 2.80 21.90 7.95
C GLY A 120 1.89 20.85 8.60
N VAL A 121 0.62 21.19 8.82
CA VAL A 121 -0.39 20.26 9.35
C VAL A 121 -0.60 19.08 8.40
N LEU A 122 -0.76 19.32 7.09
CA LEU A 122 -0.91 18.25 6.10
C LEU A 122 0.31 17.33 6.07
N THR A 123 1.51 17.89 6.19
CA THR A 123 2.76 17.11 6.27
C THR A 123 2.81 16.27 7.53
N LEU A 124 2.43 16.82 8.69
CA LEU A 124 2.38 16.07 9.95
C LEU A 124 1.27 15.02 9.96
N LEU A 125 0.14 15.25 9.28
CA LEU A 125 -0.94 14.28 9.12
C LEU A 125 -0.47 13.01 8.38
N LEU A 126 0.53 13.12 7.50
CA LEU A 126 1.10 11.95 6.85
C LEU A 126 1.80 11.00 7.83
N VAL A 127 2.30 11.48 8.97
CA VAL A 127 2.98 10.64 9.97
C VAL A 127 2.06 9.54 10.54
N PRO A 128 0.90 9.85 11.15
CA PRO A 128 -0.01 8.81 11.63
C PRO A 128 -0.58 7.96 10.49
N LEU A 129 -0.81 8.54 9.30
CA LEU A 129 -1.24 7.76 8.13
C LEU A 129 -0.19 6.70 7.73
N GLN A 130 1.09 7.05 7.73
CA GLN A 130 2.17 6.12 7.41
C GLN A 130 2.31 5.05 8.49
N VAL A 131 2.19 5.38 9.78
CA VAL A 131 2.19 4.39 10.87
C VAL A 131 1.06 3.37 10.68
N LEU A 132 -0.16 3.84 10.39
CA LEU A 132 -1.29 2.97 10.12
C LEU A 132 -1.05 2.11 8.88
N LEU A 133 -0.54 2.69 7.79
CA LEU A 133 -0.23 1.96 6.57
C LEU A 133 0.78 0.84 6.81
N ILE A 134 1.86 1.11 7.55
CA ILE A 134 2.87 0.12 7.91
C ILE A 134 2.24 -1.03 8.71
N ALA A 135 1.47 -0.70 9.75
CA ALA A 135 0.85 -1.70 10.62
C ALA A 135 -0.15 -2.59 9.87
N VAL A 136 -1.01 -2.00 9.04
CA VAL A 136 -2.01 -2.74 8.26
C VAL A 136 -1.32 -3.55 7.15
N ALA A 137 -0.30 -3.01 6.46
CA ALA A 137 0.45 -3.74 5.46
C ALA A 137 1.18 -4.95 6.04
N ALA A 138 1.80 -4.80 7.22
CA ALA A 138 2.44 -5.90 7.94
C ALA A 138 1.43 -6.99 8.33
N ARG A 139 0.23 -6.59 8.82
CA ARG A 139 -0.85 -7.54 9.12
C ARG A 139 -1.36 -8.24 7.85
N GLY A 140 -1.63 -7.52 6.78
CA GLY A 140 -2.03 -8.09 5.50
C GLY A 140 -1.01 -9.07 4.95
N PHE A 141 0.29 -8.79 5.12
CA PHE A 141 1.36 -9.69 4.68
C PHE A 141 1.37 -10.99 5.51
N SER A 142 1.15 -10.89 6.82
CA SER A 142 1.05 -12.06 7.71
C SER A 142 -0.16 -12.97 7.42
N GLN A 143 -1.15 -12.50 6.65
CA GLN A 143 -2.30 -13.30 6.19
C GLN A 143 -1.98 -14.21 4.99
N LYS A 144 -0.73 -14.20 4.48
CA LYS A 144 -0.23 -15.15 3.48
C LYS A 144 -1.08 -15.23 2.19
N TRP A 145 -1.41 -14.09 1.60
CA TRP A 145 -2.19 -14.00 0.35
C TRP A 145 -1.50 -14.60 -0.89
N SER A 146 -0.19 -14.90 -0.79
CA SER A 146 0.62 -15.53 -1.84
C SER A 146 0.54 -17.06 -1.84
N VAL A 147 -0.07 -17.68 -0.82
CA VAL A 147 -0.18 -19.13 -0.76
C VAL A 147 -1.18 -19.60 -1.80
N GLU A 148 -0.70 -20.43 -2.71
CA GLU A 148 -1.48 -21.10 -3.75
C GLU A 148 -1.54 -22.58 -3.37
N VAL A 149 -2.72 -23.18 -3.45
CA VAL A 149 -2.93 -24.61 -3.20
C VAL A 149 -3.40 -25.24 -4.50
N GLU A 150 -2.65 -26.22 -4.96
CA GLU A 150 -3.03 -27.07 -6.08
C GLU A 150 -4.01 -28.14 -5.57
N GLN A 151 -5.25 -28.10 -6.02
CA GLN A 151 -6.21 -29.17 -5.78
C GLN A 151 -6.45 -29.96 -7.07
N ARG A 152 -6.28 -31.29 -6.99
CA ARG A 152 -6.73 -32.20 -8.04
C ARG A 152 -8.25 -32.32 -7.96
N ARG A 153 -8.97 -32.13 -9.08
CA ARG A 153 -10.45 -32.15 -9.12
C ARG A 153 -11.04 -33.48 -8.60
N ASP A 154 -10.33 -34.59 -8.76
CA ASP A 154 -10.69 -35.91 -8.22
C ASP A 154 -10.75 -36.00 -6.68
N GLY A 155 -10.21 -35.02 -5.93
CA GLY A 155 -10.18 -35.01 -4.46
C GLY A 155 -11.53 -34.78 -3.77
N LEU A 156 -12.61 -34.58 -4.53
CA LEU A 156 -13.99 -34.48 -4.02
C LEU A 156 -14.69 -35.84 -3.83
N GLN A 157 -14.04 -36.96 -4.14
CA GLN A 157 -14.51 -38.30 -3.75
C GLN A 157 -13.61 -38.90 -2.66
N PRO A 158 -14.17 -39.48 -1.58
CA PRO A 158 -13.36 -40.23 -0.63
C PRO A 158 -12.66 -41.39 -1.35
N TYR A 159 -11.34 -41.44 -1.25
CA TYR A 159 -10.53 -42.54 -1.74
C TYR A 159 -10.92 -43.83 -1.00
N VAL A 160 -11.79 -44.63 -1.60
CA VAL A 160 -12.10 -45.98 -1.13
C VAL A 160 -11.00 -46.89 -1.66
N ALA A 161 -10.03 -47.22 -0.81
CA ALA A 161 -9.03 -48.22 -1.11
C ALA A 161 -9.74 -49.56 -1.40
N GLN A 162 -9.83 -49.96 -2.67
CA GLN A 162 -10.27 -51.30 -3.03
C GLN A 162 -9.14 -52.27 -2.70
N SER A 163 -9.27 -52.98 -1.58
CA SER A 163 -8.48 -54.17 -1.27
C SER A 163 -8.83 -55.28 -2.26
N ARG A 164 -7.85 -55.71 -3.05
CA ARG A 164 -7.86 -57.02 -3.73
C ARG A 164 -6.89 -57.96 -3.03
#